data_AF-A0A2V3A686-F1
#
_entry.id   AF-A0A2V3A686-F1
#
_cell.length_a   1.000
_cell.length_b   1.000
_cell.length_c   1.000
_cell.angle_alpha   90.00
_cell.angle_beta   90.00
_cell.angle_gamma   90.00
#
_symmetry.space_group_name_H-M   'P 1'
#
loop_
_entity.id
_entity.type
_entity.pdbx_description
1 polymer ?
#
loop_
_entity_poly.entity_id
_entity_poly.type
_entity_poly.pdbx_seq_one_letter_code
_entity_poly.pdbx_strand_id
1 'polypeptide(L)'
;MTPYYFIALTSKEEAIKPVYDLYKNNPGESLQNLRNAYEESLFESKNFKINIQLFMSDKQAKPSQDLFDQVTKELEEMNSIPKGTYSFSLNDNFIDKQSSEGAKDNSLKRGFPDYIIKE
;
A
#
# COMPACT_ATOMS: atom_id res chain seq x y z
N MET A 1 10.35 2.58 -2.85
CA MET A 1 9.68 1.96 -1.69
C MET A 1 9.93 2.85 -0.48
N THR A 2 8.92 3.06 0.36
CA THR A 2 9.13 3.75 1.64
C THR A 2 9.44 2.73 2.73
N PRO A 3 9.95 3.14 3.90
CA PRO A 3 10.21 2.21 5.00
C PRO A 3 8.95 1.49 5.53
N TYR A 4 7.77 2.08 5.34
CA TYR A 4 6.53 1.63 6.01
C TYR A 4 5.46 1.12 5.06
N TYR A 5 5.50 1.51 3.80
CA TYR A 5 4.50 1.09 2.83
C TYR A 5 5.03 1.06 1.40
N PHE A 6 4.34 0.29 0.57
CA PHE A 6 4.49 0.34 -0.88
C PHE A 6 3.11 0.40 -1.54
N ILE A 7 3.09 1.02 -2.73
CA ILE A 7 1.88 1.17 -3.54
C ILE A 7 1.98 0.19 -4.70
N ALA A 8 0.86 -0.44 -5.03
CA ALA A 8 0.72 -1.26 -6.22
C ALA A 8 -0.59 -0.91 -6.93
N LEU A 9 -0.52 -0.80 -8.25
CA LEU A 9 -1.68 -0.60 -9.11
C LEU A 9 -2.05 -1.93 -9.76
N THR A 10 -3.34 -2.24 -9.85
CA THR A 10 -3.78 -3.34 -10.71
C THR A 10 -3.75 -2.88 -12.17
N SER A 11 -3.67 -3.83 -13.10
CA SER A 11 -3.78 -3.54 -14.53
C SER A 11 -5.16 -3.02 -14.96
N LYS A 12 -6.12 -2.94 -14.03
CA LYS A 12 -7.47 -2.42 -14.25
C LYS A 12 -7.62 -0.95 -13.83
N GLU A 13 -6.56 -0.34 -13.29
CA GLU A 13 -6.59 1.09 -12.99
C GLU A 13 -6.55 1.90 -14.29
N GLU A 14 -7.69 2.38 -14.75
CA GLU A 14 -7.80 3.11 -16.01
C GLU A 14 -7.27 4.55 -15.89
N ALA A 15 -7.31 5.16 -14.70
CA ALA A 15 -6.90 6.55 -14.50
C ALA A 15 -5.42 6.82 -14.86
N ILE A 16 -4.55 5.80 -14.72
CA ILE A 16 -3.12 5.91 -15.02
C ILE A 16 -2.78 5.58 -16.48
N LYS A 17 -3.70 4.96 -17.22
CA LYS A 17 -3.45 4.47 -18.58
C LYS A 17 -2.97 5.57 -19.54
N PRO A 18 -3.58 6.78 -19.60
CA PRO A 18 -3.12 7.81 -20.53
C PRO A 18 -1.72 8.33 -20.17
N VAL A 19 -1.37 8.37 -18.88
CA VAL A 19 -0.02 8.71 -18.41
C VAL A 19 1.00 7.69 -18.91
N TYR A 20 0.68 6.40 -18.78
CA TYR A 20 1.54 5.31 -19.25
C TYR A 20 1.73 5.35 -20.78
N ASP A 21 0.64 5.53 -21.54
CA ASP A 21 0.71 5.60 -23.01
C ASP A 21 1.52 6.81 -23.48
N LEU A 22 1.36 7.96 -22.82
CA LEU A 22 2.12 9.17 -23.12
C LEU A 22 3.62 8.97 -22.85
N TYR A 23 3.98 8.44 -21.69
CA TYR A 23 5.38 8.14 -21.36
C TYR A 23 6.00 7.09 -22.29
N LYS A 24 5.24 6.04 -22.62
CA LYS A 24 5.70 4.97 -23.51
C LYS A 24 6.02 5.50 -24.92
N ASN A 25 5.20 6.41 -25.44
CA ASN A 25 5.37 6.99 -26.77
C ASN A 25 6.39 8.14 -26.79
N ASN A 26 6.53 8.88 -25.69
CA ASN A 26 7.49 9.97 -25.53
C ASN A 26 8.13 9.93 -24.13
N PRO A 27 9.20 9.16 -23.91
CA PRO A 27 9.86 9.09 -22.60
C PRO A 27 10.48 10.41 -22.13
N GLY A 28 10.69 11.35 -23.06
CA GLY A 28 11.19 12.71 -22.77
C GLY A 28 10.08 13.71 -22.43
N GLU A 29 8.84 13.26 -22.27
CA GLU A 29 7.71 14.12 -21.93
C GLU A 29 7.91 14.85 -20.60
N SER A 30 7.38 16.08 -20.52
CA SER A 30 7.45 16.88 -19.31
C SER A 30 6.61 16.27 -18.17
N LEU A 31 7.11 16.42 -16.95
CA LEU A 31 6.37 16.01 -15.75
C LEU A 31 4.98 16.66 -15.66
N GLN A 32 4.84 17.91 -16.12
CA GLN A 32 3.57 18.61 -16.10
C GLN A 32 2.55 17.95 -17.03
N ASN A 33 2.95 17.57 -18.25
CA ASN A 33 2.06 16.90 -19.19
C ASN A 33 1.71 15.48 -18.72
N LEU A 34 2.66 14.75 -18.14
CA LEU A 34 2.38 13.45 -17.51
C LEU A 34 1.35 13.56 -16.38
N ARG A 35 1.42 14.63 -15.55
CA ARG A 35 0.41 14.89 -14.51
C ARG A 35 -0.95 15.26 -15.11
N ASN A 36 -0.97 16.10 -16.14
CA ASN A 36 -2.21 16.52 -16.79
C ASN A 36 -2.91 15.38 -17.56
N ALA A 37 -2.17 14.34 -17.95
CA ALA A 37 -2.74 13.16 -18.61
C ALA A 37 -3.43 12.19 -17.63
N TYR A 38 -3.31 12.39 -16.31
CA TYR A 38 -4.00 11.54 -15.33
C TYR A 38 -5.51 11.84 -15.31
N GLU A 39 -6.33 10.81 -15.47
CA GLU A 39 -7.79 10.93 -15.55
C GLU A 39 -8.42 10.58 -14.20
N GLU A 40 -8.41 11.52 -13.26
CA GLU A 40 -8.91 11.31 -11.88
C GLU A 40 -10.35 10.78 -11.83
N SER A 41 -11.20 11.15 -12.81
CA SER A 41 -12.59 10.68 -12.89
C SER A 41 -12.74 9.17 -13.09
N LEU A 42 -11.68 8.50 -13.56
CA LEU A 42 -11.64 7.05 -13.78
C LEU A 42 -11.01 6.28 -12.61
N PHE A 43 -10.57 6.98 -11.56
CA PHE A 43 -9.88 6.36 -10.45
C PHE A 43 -10.79 5.38 -9.69
N GLU A 44 -10.29 4.17 -9.45
CA GLU A 44 -11.01 3.18 -8.67
C GLU A 44 -10.20 2.72 -7.44
N SER A 45 -10.69 3.04 -6.24
CA SER A 45 -10.04 2.70 -4.95
C SER A 45 -9.66 1.21 -4.83
N LYS A 46 -10.46 0.32 -5.43
CA LYS A 46 -10.21 -1.15 -5.45
C LYS A 46 -8.95 -1.56 -6.24
N ASN A 47 -8.50 -0.72 -7.18
CA ASN A 47 -7.36 -0.97 -8.05
C ASN A 47 -6.06 -0.31 -7.54
N PHE A 48 -6.18 0.60 -6.57
CA PHE A 48 -5.05 1.27 -5.94
C PHE A 48 -4.72 0.65 -4.58
N LYS A 49 -3.69 -0.19 -4.51
CA LYS A 49 -3.32 -0.93 -3.30
C LYS A 49 -2.24 -0.21 -2.53
N ILE A 50 -2.47 0.03 -1.24
CA ILE A 50 -1.49 0.55 -0.29
C ILE A 50 -1.21 -0.56 0.71
N ASN A 51 0.02 -1.07 0.70
CA ASN A 51 0.41 -2.20 1.55
C ASN A 51 1.37 -1.69 2.62
N ILE A 52 0.92 -1.71 3.87
CA ILE A 52 1.64 -1.24 5.05
C ILE A 52 2.37 -2.42 5.70
N GLN A 53 3.64 -2.20 6.06
CA GLN A 53 4.45 -3.17 6.80
C GLN A 53 4.98 -2.50 8.07
N LEU A 54 4.53 -2.99 9.23
CA LEU A 54 5.00 -2.54 10.54
C LEU A 54 5.76 -3.65 11.25
N PHE A 55 6.64 -3.24 12.15
CA PHE A 55 7.55 -4.13 12.88
C PHE A 55 7.48 -3.79 14.36
N MET A 56 7.44 -4.80 15.22
CA MET A 56 7.62 -4.59 16.66
C MET A 56 8.95 -3.88 16.91
N SER A 57 8.98 -2.91 17.82
CA SER A 57 10.20 -2.15 18.14
C SER A 57 11.19 -2.96 19.00
N ASP A 58 10.67 -3.83 19.86
CA ASP A 58 11.47 -4.76 20.65
C ASP A 58 11.88 -5.98 19.81
N LYS A 59 13.18 -6.30 19.85
CA LYS A 59 13.81 -7.41 19.13
C LYS A 59 13.20 -8.77 19.43
N GLN A 60 12.67 -8.97 20.63
CA GLN A 60 12.14 -10.26 21.08
C GLN A 60 10.60 -10.27 21.16
N ALA A 61 9.94 -9.15 20.86
CA ALA A 61 8.49 -9.09 20.88
C ALA A 61 7.91 -9.82 19.67
N LYS A 62 6.90 -10.65 19.94
CA LYS A 62 5.99 -11.16 18.91
C LYS A 62 4.99 -10.07 18.52
N PRO A 63 4.39 -10.14 17.31
CA PRO A 63 3.27 -9.27 16.96
C PRO A 63 2.18 -9.31 18.04
N SER A 64 1.77 -8.13 18.50
CA SER A 64 0.71 -8.00 19.50
C SER A 64 -0.66 -7.95 18.84
N GLN A 65 -1.57 -8.82 19.25
CA GLN A 65 -2.95 -8.81 18.75
C GLN A 65 -3.65 -7.49 19.11
N ASP A 66 -3.47 -6.98 20.33
CA ASP A 66 -4.08 -5.72 20.77
C ASP A 66 -3.62 -4.54 19.90
N LEU A 67 -2.32 -4.49 19.57
CA LEU A 67 -1.78 -3.46 18.67
C LEU A 67 -2.30 -3.63 17.24
N PHE A 68 -2.40 -4.88 16.77
CA PHE A 68 -2.93 -5.18 15.44
C PHE A 68 -4.40 -4.75 15.31
N ASP A 69 -5.23 -5.03 16.31
CA ASP A 69 -6.64 -4.66 16.33
C ASP A 69 -6.80 -3.14 16.44
N GLN A 70 -5.98 -2.48 17.27
CA GLN A 70 -5.95 -1.02 17.36
C GLN A 70 -5.61 -0.37 16.02
N VAL A 71 -4.51 -0.79 15.36
CA VAL A 71 -4.09 -0.24 14.07
C VAL A 71 -5.15 -0.50 13.00
N THR A 72 -5.77 -1.69 13.00
CA THR A 72 -6.86 -2.02 12.07
C THR A 72 -8.02 -1.04 12.23
N LYS A 73 -8.48 -0.83 13.46
CA LYS A 73 -9.56 0.11 13.77
C LYS A 73 -9.20 1.54 13.38
N GLU A 74 -8.00 2.00 13.73
CA GLU A 74 -7.55 3.36 13.39
C GLU A 74 -7.51 3.56 11.87
N LEU A 75 -6.99 2.60 11.11
CA LEU A 75 -7.01 2.65 9.65
C LEU A 75 -8.44 2.66 9.10
N GLU A 76 -9.37 1.90 9.67
CA GLU A 76 -10.79 1.89 9.27
C GLU A 76 -11.50 3.21 9.55
N GLU A 77 -11.19 3.88 10.67
CA GLU A 77 -11.84 5.13 11.09
C GLU A 77 -11.18 6.40 10.50
N MET A 78 -9.93 6.31 10.04
CA MET A 78 -9.15 7.48 9.58
C MET A 78 -9.67 8.04 8.24
N ASN A 79 -10.08 9.31 8.23
CA ASN A 79 -10.54 10.02 7.04
C ASN A 79 -9.46 10.92 6.41
N SER A 80 -8.28 11.01 7.03
CA SER A 80 -7.16 11.88 6.59
C SER A 80 -6.18 11.17 5.65
N ILE A 81 -6.47 9.94 5.23
CA ILE A 81 -5.61 9.14 4.35
C ILE A 81 -6.21 9.00 2.94
N PRO A 82 -5.39 8.82 1.90
CA PRO A 82 -5.88 8.70 0.53
C PRO A 82 -6.89 7.57 0.34
N LYS A 83 -7.75 7.73 -0.67
CA LYS A 83 -8.59 6.66 -1.20
C LYS A 83 -7.73 5.49 -1.67
N GLY A 84 -8.25 4.28 -1.56
CA GLY A 84 -7.54 3.08 -1.95
C GLY A 84 -7.91 1.85 -1.15
N THR A 85 -7.26 0.75 -1.50
CA THR A 85 -7.37 -0.55 -0.85
C THR A 85 -6.15 -0.77 0.03
N TYR A 86 -6.34 -0.76 1.34
CA TYR A 86 -5.27 -0.93 2.31
C TYR A 86 -5.15 -2.39 2.72
N SER A 87 -3.90 -2.85 2.78
CA SER A 87 -3.50 -4.04 3.51
C SER A 87 -2.41 -3.68 4.50
N PHE A 88 -2.29 -4.46 5.56
CA PHE A 88 -1.35 -4.22 6.63
C PHE A 88 -0.85 -5.55 7.22
N SER A 89 0.45 -5.61 7.52
CA SER A 89 1.05 -6.68 8.29
C SER A 89 1.82 -6.14 9.49
N LEU A 90 1.61 -6.76 10.66
CA LEU A 90 2.41 -6.56 11.86
C LEU A 90 3.36 -7.74 12.01
N ASN A 91 4.65 -7.46 11.90
CA ASN A 91 5.74 -8.43 12.01
C ASN A 91 6.45 -8.27 13.35
N ASP A 92 7.18 -9.30 13.80
CA ASP A 92 8.21 -9.07 14.83
C ASP A 92 9.36 -8.23 14.26
N ASN A 93 10.38 -7.93 15.06
CA ASN A 93 11.47 -7.03 14.65
C ASN A 93 12.44 -7.66 13.62
N PHE A 94 12.31 -8.94 13.28
CA PHE A 94 13.27 -9.63 12.44
C PHE A 94 13.02 -9.35 10.95
N ILE A 95 14.08 -8.94 10.25
CA ILE A 95 14.11 -8.82 8.78
C ILE A 95 15.26 -9.69 8.28
N ASP A 96 14.96 -10.61 7.37
CA ASP A 96 15.99 -11.41 6.74
C ASP A 96 16.90 -10.54 5.87
N LYS A 97 18.21 -10.63 6.07
CA LYS A 97 19.18 -9.75 5.40
C LYS A 97 19.40 -10.08 3.93
N GLN A 98 19.09 -11.31 3.51
CA GLN A 98 19.30 -11.75 2.14
C GLN A 98 18.09 -11.43 1.26
N SER A 99 16.88 -11.71 1.76
CA SER A 99 15.64 -11.44 1.04
C SER A 99 15.07 -10.05 1.30
N SER A 100 15.49 -9.37 2.37
CA SER A 100 14.84 -8.16 2.90
C SER A 100 13.36 -8.39 3.28
N GLU A 101 13.00 -9.65 3.57
CA GLU A 101 11.64 -10.03 3.97
C GLU A 101 11.51 -10.10 5.49
N GLY A 102 10.45 -9.49 6.01
CA GLY A 102 10.11 -9.50 7.43
C GLY A 102 8.82 -10.26 7.76
N ALA A 103 8.00 -10.52 6.75
CA ALA A 103 6.76 -11.27 6.92
C ALA A 103 7.06 -12.78 7.04
N LYS A 104 6.42 -13.45 7.99
CA LYS A 104 6.55 -14.89 8.23
C LYS A 104 5.36 -15.43 9.00
N ASP A 105 5.40 -16.70 9.40
CA ASP A 105 4.27 -17.42 10.00
C ASP A 105 3.63 -16.77 11.23
N ASN A 106 4.38 -16.01 12.03
CA ASN A 106 3.85 -15.32 13.21
C ASN A 106 3.31 -13.92 12.93
N SER A 107 3.40 -13.43 11.69
CA SER A 107 2.90 -12.11 11.31
C SER A 107 1.38 -12.07 11.34
N LEU A 108 0.82 -10.99 11.88
CA LEU A 108 -0.61 -10.72 11.81
C LEU A 108 -0.91 -9.90 10.55
N LYS A 109 -2.00 -10.22 9.83
CA LYS A 109 -2.29 -9.62 8.53
C LYS A 109 -3.77 -9.23 8.38
N ARG A 110 -3.99 -8.00 7.92
CA ARG A 110 -5.25 -7.50 7.38
C ARG A 110 -5.06 -7.32 5.88
N GLY A 111 -5.75 -8.11 5.07
CA GLY A 111 -5.60 -8.17 3.62
C GLY A 111 -6.50 -9.25 3.04
N PHE A 112 -6.28 -9.70 1.81
CA PHE A 112 -7.18 -10.64 1.12
C PHE A 112 -7.74 -11.76 2.03
N PRO A 113 -9.08 -11.94 2.11
CA PRO A 113 -10.14 -11.18 1.43
C PRO A 113 -10.58 -9.90 2.14
N ASP A 114 -10.11 -9.64 3.36
CA ASP A 114 -10.59 -8.61 4.30
C ASP A 114 -9.75 -7.32 4.23
N TYR A 115 -9.71 -6.69 3.05
CA TYR A 115 -9.05 -5.40 2.89
C TYR A 115 -9.82 -4.26 3.57
N ILE A 116 -9.10 -3.19 3.93
CA ILE A 116 -9.71 -1.92 4.34
C ILE A 116 -9.88 -1.06 3.09
N ILE A 117 -11.10 -0.64 2.77
CA ILE A 117 -11.40 0.15 1.57
C ILE A 117 -11.69 1.60 1.99
N LYS A 118 -11.02 2.56 1.33
CA LYS A 118 -11.22 4.01 1.51
C LYS A 118 -11.72 4.63 0.21
N GLU A 119 -12.83 5.34 0.29
CA GLU A 119 -13.54 5.98 -0.84
C GLU A 119 -13.54 7.51 -0.80
#